data_AF-A0A9C5ZI83-F1
#
_entry.id   AF-A0A9C5ZI83-F1
#
_cell.length_a   1.000
_cell.length_b   1.000
_cell.length_c   1.000
_cell.angle_alpha   90.00
_cell.angle_beta   90.00
_cell.angle_gamma   90.00
#
_symmetry.space_group_name_H-M   'P 1'
#
loop_
_entity.id
_entity.type
_entity.pdbx_description
1 polymer ?
#
loop_
_entity_poly.entity_id
_entity_poly.type
_entity_poly.pdbx_seq_one_letter_code
_entity_poly.pdbx_strand_id
1 'polypeptide(L)'
;MATRGGPMITGTDGTDFEYRQRVAAPHQISLLNKSRLKYCIFFHALLFFVMLAKLTSDILDRLDVFVLEIEELEVPSPLWWEYIWLSSLLTSFLGLSAARANKIRKMQEYMFAIGLFALLPLLYCFIYYFGDVWEYLTLDENIDLEETEIFLWRGMPYGLLWHAFCFVGFQIHGFTLYFSYNLVKAWKARTAARKYQ
;
A
#
# COMPACT_ATOMS: atom_id res chain seq x y z
N MET A 1 -37.83 -2.45 -24.18
CA MET A 1 -38.20 -1.05 -24.48
C MET A 1 -38.65 -0.40 -23.18
N ALA A 2 -37.92 0.61 -22.69
CA ALA A 2 -38.32 1.34 -21.49
C ALA A 2 -39.61 2.13 -21.77
N THR A 3 -40.60 1.95 -20.90
CA THR A 3 -41.94 2.53 -20.98
C THR A 3 -41.88 4.07 -20.91
N ARG A 4 -42.24 4.74 -22.00
CA ARG A 4 -42.31 6.20 -22.18
C ARG A 4 -43.50 6.86 -21.42
N GLY A 5 -43.79 6.45 -20.19
CA GLY A 5 -44.96 6.96 -19.46
C GLY A 5 -45.06 6.60 -17.98
N GLY A 6 -43.96 6.15 -17.36
CA GLY A 6 -43.93 5.97 -15.91
C GLY A 6 -43.99 7.31 -15.17
N PRO A 7 -44.45 7.34 -13.91
CA PRO A 7 -44.55 8.57 -13.11
C PRO A 7 -43.19 9.29 -13.09
N MET A 8 -43.13 10.47 -13.70
CA MET A 8 -41.95 11.32 -13.66
C MET A 8 -41.86 11.98 -12.28
N ILE A 9 -40.63 12.10 -11.76
CA ILE A 9 -40.37 12.85 -10.54
C ILE A 9 -40.84 14.29 -10.77
N THR A 10 -41.68 14.84 -9.90
CA THR A 10 -42.14 16.22 -9.97
C THR A 10 -40.96 17.19 -10.13
N GLY A 11 -40.90 17.91 -11.26
CA GLY A 11 -39.85 18.88 -11.56
C GLY A 11 -38.80 18.48 -12.62
N THR A 12 -38.95 17.34 -13.29
CA THR A 12 -38.12 16.94 -14.45
C THR A 12 -39.01 16.61 -15.66
N ASP A 13 -38.59 17.04 -16.85
CA ASP A 13 -39.22 16.76 -18.14
C ASP A 13 -38.66 15.49 -18.82
N GLY A 14 -37.79 14.75 -18.12
CA GLY A 14 -37.14 13.53 -18.61
C GLY A 14 -36.00 13.76 -19.60
N THR A 15 -35.66 15.01 -19.94
CA THR A 15 -34.55 15.34 -20.84
C THR A 15 -33.19 15.39 -20.13
N ASP A 16 -33.17 15.29 -18.80
CA ASP A 16 -31.97 15.41 -17.97
C ASP A 16 -31.17 14.10 -17.81
N PHE A 17 -31.48 13.07 -18.61
CA PHE A 17 -30.85 11.74 -18.50
C PHE A 17 -29.33 11.78 -18.75
N GLU A 18 -28.86 12.53 -19.76
CA GLU A 18 -27.43 12.65 -20.06
C GLU A 18 -26.68 13.33 -18.91
N TYR A 19 -27.29 14.36 -18.34
CA TYR A 19 -26.75 15.07 -17.19
C TYR A 19 -26.66 14.15 -15.96
N ARG A 20 -27.73 13.40 -15.64
CA ARG A 20 -27.75 12.44 -14.53
C ARG A 20 -26.68 11.37 -14.69
N GLN A 21 -26.51 10.81 -15.89
CA GLN A 21 -25.47 9.84 -16.19
C GLN A 21 -24.06 10.44 -16.00
N ARG A 22 -23.84 11.67 -16.47
CA ARG A 22 -22.56 12.38 -16.35
C ARG A 22 -22.17 12.67 -14.89
N VAL A 23 -23.14 12.92 -14.01
CA VAL A 23 -22.91 13.15 -12.58
C VAL A 23 -22.77 11.84 -11.80
N ALA A 24 -23.52 10.80 -12.17
CA ALA A 24 -23.51 9.50 -11.48
C ALA A 24 -22.20 8.73 -11.68
N ALA A 25 -21.61 8.76 -12.87
CA ALA A 25 -20.40 7.98 -13.17
C ALA A 25 -19.18 8.37 -12.29
N PRO A 26 -18.80 9.66 -12.15
CA PRO A 26 -17.73 10.06 -11.23
C PRO A 26 -18.02 9.73 -9.76
N HIS A 27 -19.30 9.77 -9.36
CA HIS A 27 -19.70 9.42 -8.00
C HIS A 27 -19.50 7.93 -7.71
N GLN A 28 -19.96 7.06 -8.61
CA GLN A 28 -19.78 5.60 -8.50
C GLN A 28 -18.30 5.22 -8.49
N ILE A 29 -17.50 5.80 -9.40
CA ILE A 29 -16.04 5.62 -9.42
C ILE A 29 -15.43 6.04 -8.08
N SER A 30 -15.87 7.18 -7.52
CA SER A 30 -15.35 7.63 -6.24
C SER A 30 -15.69 6.68 -5.09
N LEU A 31 -16.94 6.20 -5.00
CA LEU A 31 -17.33 5.27 -3.94
C LEU A 31 -16.54 3.97 -4.00
N LEU A 32 -16.42 3.38 -5.19
CA LEU A 32 -15.70 2.13 -5.39
C LEU A 32 -14.21 2.25 -5.01
N ASN A 33 -13.53 3.28 -5.50
CA ASN A 33 -12.11 3.47 -5.22
C ASN A 33 -11.85 3.83 -3.76
N LYS A 34 -12.77 4.50 -3.06
CA LYS A 34 -12.65 4.73 -1.61
C LYS A 34 -12.70 3.41 -0.83
N SER A 35 -13.61 2.51 -1.20
CA SER A 35 -13.70 1.20 -0.56
C SER A 35 -12.42 0.39 -0.78
N ARG A 36 -11.97 0.31 -2.04
CA ARG A 36 -10.73 -0.37 -2.41
C ARG A 36 -9.49 0.22 -1.72
N LEU A 37 -9.40 1.54 -1.62
CA LEU A 37 -8.32 2.20 -0.89
C LEU A 37 -8.29 1.79 0.60
N LYS A 38 -9.45 1.65 1.25
CA LYS A 38 -9.51 1.18 2.64
C LYS A 38 -9.00 -0.26 2.77
N TYR A 39 -9.30 -1.13 1.82
CA TYR A 39 -8.74 -2.49 1.80
C TYR A 39 -7.21 -2.47 1.64
N CYS A 40 -6.66 -1.63 0.75
CA CYS A 40 -5.22 -1.47 0.64
C CYS A 40 -4.58 -1.00 1.96
N ILE A 41 -5.20 -0.03 2.65
CA ILE A 41 -4.73 0.45 3.96
C ILE A 41 -4.82 -0.66 5.01
N PHE A 42 -5.87 -1.48 4.98
CA PHE A 42 -6.00 -2.62 5.88
C PHE A 42 -4.89 -3.66 5.65
N PHE A 43 -4.62 -4.06 4.40
CA PHE A 43 -3.53 -4.98 4.10
C PHE A 43 -2.15 -4.40 4.39
N HIS A 44 -1.97 -3.09 4.19
CA HIS A 44 -0.76 -2.39 4.64
C HIS A 44 -0.61 -2.46 6.16
N ALA A 45 -1.68 -2.30 6.93
CA ALA A 45 -1.63 -2.47 8.38
C ALA A 45 -1.28 -3.91 8.79
N LEU A 46 -1.72 -4.93 8.06
CA LEU A 46 -1.30 -6.32 8.30
C LEU A 46 0.21 -6.50 8.06
N LEU A 47 0.74 -6.00 6.93
CA LEU A 47 2.19 -6.03 6.69
C LEU A 47 2.98 -5.22 7.72
N PHE A 48 2.42 -4.11 8.21
CA PHE A 48 3.00 -3.36 9.31
C PHE A 48 3.19 -4.22 10.55
N PHE A 49 2.20 -5.04 10.94
CA PHE A 49 2.36 -5.94 12.09
C PHE A 49 3.40 -7.04 11.84
N VAL A 50 3.53 -7.53 10.60
CA VAL A 50 4.60 -8.46 10.24
C VAL A 50 5.97 -7.81 10.41
N MET A 51 6.15 -6.59 9.90
CA MET A 51 7.39 -5.82 10.07
C MET A 51 7.65 -5.50 11.55
N LEU A 52 6.62 -5.10 12.30
CA LEU A 52 6.74 -4.81 13.73
C LEU A 52 7.15 -6.05 14.52
N ALA A 53 6.60 -7.22 14.19
CA ALA A 53 7.01 -8.49 14.81
C ALA A 53 8.50 -8.77 14.57
N LYS A 54 8.99 -8.55 13.34
CA LYS A 54 10.42 -8.66 13.03
C LYS A 54 11.26 -7.67 13.84
N LEU A 55 10.81 -6.43 13.99
CA LEU A 55 11.53 -5.38 14.76
C LEU A 55 11.40 -5.56 16.28
N THR A 56 10.60 -6.52 16.75
CA THR A 56 10.29 -6.64 18.18
C THR A 56 11.53 -6.96 19.01
N SER A 57 12.46 -7.82 18.53
CA SER A 57 13.70 -8.12 19.24
C SER A 57 14.50 -6.85 19.54
N ASP A 58 14.85 -6.08 18.50
CA ASP A 58 15.60 -4.82 18.67
C ASP A 58 14.86 -3.78 19.52
N ILE A 59 13.52 -3.70 19.42
CA ILE A 59 12.74 -2.79 20.26
C ILE A 59 12.84 -3.18 21.74
N LEU A 60 12.74 -4.48 22.05
CA LEU A 60 12.84 -4.99 23.42
C LEU A 60 14.24 -4.78 23.99
N ASP A 61 15.29 -5.01 23.20
CA ASP A 61 16.67 -4.76 23.60
C ASP A 61 16.90 -3.29 23.96
N ARG A 62 16.34 -2.35 23.18
CA ARG A 62 16.43 -0.91 23.47
C ARG A 62 15.66 -0.49 24.71
N LEU A 63 14.69 -1.29 25.14
CA LEU A 63 13.93 -1.07 26.37
C LEU A 63 14.53 -1.81 27.57
N ASP A 64 15.68 -2.48 27.40
CA ASP A 64 16.33 -3.31 28.42
C ASP A 64 15.42 -4.46 28.92
N VAL A 65 14.60 -5.02 28.01
CA VAL A 65 13.69 -6.13 28.29
C VAL A 65 14.20 -7.38 27.58
N PHE A 66 14.63 -8.38 28.34
CA PHE A 66 15.12 -9.64 27.81
C PHE A 66 14.03 -10.73 27.81
N VAL A 67 13.79 -11.34 26.65
CA VAL A 67 12.88 -12.48 26.48
C VAL A 67 13.64 -13.58 25.74
N LEU A 68 13.93 -14.68 26.44
CA LEU A 68 14.80 -15.75 25.93
C LEU A 68 14.29 -16.34 24.61
N GLU A 69 12.98 -16.59 24.51
CA GLU A 69 12.37 -17.19 23.32
C GLU A 69 12.46 -16.28 22.09
N ILE A 70 12.54 -14.96 22.29
CA ILE A 70 12.71 -13.99 21.21
C ILE A 70 14.18 -13.92 20.80
N GLU A 71 15.10 -13.97 21.76
CA GLU A 71 16.53 -13.95 21.48
C GLU A 71 17.00 -15.21 20.75
N GLU A 72 16.48 -16.37 21.13
CA GLU A 72 16.75 -17.66 20.47
C GLU A 72 16.29 -17.69 19.00
N LEU A 73 15.43 -16.74 18.56
CA LEU A 73 15.07 -16.59 17.16
C LEU A 73 16.21 -16.01 16.31
N GLU A 74 17.22 -15.41 16.93
CA GLU A 74 18.39 -14.80 16.28
C GLU A 74 17.95 -13.92 15.10
N VAL A 75 16.91 -13.12 15.33
CA VAL A 75 16.31 -12.28 14.29
C VAL A 75 17.34 -11.24 13.84
N PRO A 76 17.66 -11.13 12.53
CA PRO A 76 18.67 -10.20 12.06
C PRO A 76 18.35 -8.76 12.45
N SER A 77 19.37 -8.04 12.88
CA SER A 77 19.25 -6.65 13.30
C SER A 77 18.62 -5.79 12.19
N PRO A 78 17.68 -4.91 12.54
CA PRO A 78 16.97 -4.10 11.56
C PRO A 78 17.86 -3.03 10.93
N LEU A 79 17.70 -2.87 9.62
CA LEU A 79 18.27 -1.76 8.86
C LEU A 79 17.36 -0.53 8.93
N TRP A 80 17.93 0.65 8.70
CA TRP A 80 17.20 1.92 8.77
C TRP A 80 15.96 1.98 7.87
N TRP A 81 16.01 1.34 6.69
CA TRP A 81 14.89 1.34 5.75
C TRP A 81 13.63 0.67 6.34
N GLU A 82 13.79 -0.30 7.25
CA GLU A 82 12.69 -1.01 7.88
C GLU A 82 11.89 -0.08 8.80
N TYR A 83 12.59 0.74 9.61
CA TYR A 83 11.95 1.75 10.44
C TYR A 83 11.28 2.85 9.60
N ILE A 84 11.94 3.28 8.53
CA ILE A 84 11.36 4.25 7.60
C ILE A 84 10.07 3.68 6.99
N TRP A 85 10.10 2.41 6.57
CA TRP A 85 8.93 1.72 6.05
C TRP A 85 7.81 1.59 7.09
N LEU A 86 8.14 1.29 8.34
CA LEU A 86 7.18 1.19 9.45
C LEU A 86 6.43 2.52 9.68
N SER A 87 7.10 3.66 9.49
CA SER A 87 6.47 4.99 9.59
C SER A 87 5.41 5.24 8.51
N SER A 88 5.42 4.50 7.39
CA SER A 88 4.51 4.70 6.28
C SER A 88 3.05 4.42 6.64
N LEU A 89 2.77 3.57 7.64
CA LEU A 89 1.40 3.33 8.11
C LEU A 89 0.77 4.63 8.67
N LEU A 90 1.56 5.48 9.33
CA LEU A 90 1.10 6.75 9.89
C LEU A 90 0.57 7.69 8.80
N THR A 91 1.11 7.59 7.58
CA THR A 91 0.66 8.39 6.44
C THR A 91 -0.77 8.05 6.02
N SER A 92 -1.28 6.85 6.36
CA SER A 92 -2.65 6.41 6.05
C SER A 92 -3.73 7.33 6.61
N PHE A 93 -3.45 8.07 7.69
CA PHE A 93 -4.34 9.13 8.20
C PHE A 93 -4.67 10.18 7.12
N LEU A 94 -3.67 10.57 6.31
CA LEU A 94 -3.85 11.53 5.23
C LEU A 94 -4.81 10.98 4.18
N GLY A 95 -4.61 9.73 3.77
CA GLY A 95 -5.46 9.02 2.80
C GLY A 95 -6.91 8.89 3.27
N LEU A 96 -7.12 8.43 4.51
CA LEU A 96 -8.47 8.29 5.10
C LEU A 96 -9.17 9.64 5.28
N SER A 97 -8.45 10.66 5.77
CA SER A 97 -8.97 12.03 5.92
C SER A 97 -9.37 12.62 4.58
N ALA A 98 -8.52 12.45 3.56
CA ALA A 98 -8.77 12.90 2.20
C ALA A 98 -9.99 12.19 1.58
N ALA A 99 -10.08 10.87 1.72
CA ALA A 99 -11.19 10.06 1.23
C ALA A 99 -12.54 10.43 1.89
N ARG A 100 -12.54 10.73 3.20
CA ARG A 100 -13.75 11.17 3.91
C ARG A 100 -14.28 12.50 3.35
N ALA A 101 -13.39 13.47 3.17
CA ALA A 101 -13.77 14.83 2.79
C ALA A 101 -13.66 15.14 1.28
N ASN A 102 -13.26 14.19 0.44
CA ASN A 102 -12.92 14.39 -0.98
C ASN A 102 -11.85 15.48 -1.20
N LYS A 103 -10.87 15.60 -0.30
CA LYS A 103 -9.84 16.65 -0.37
C LYS A 103 -8.72 16.24 -1.31
N ILE A 104 -8.70 16.80 -2.52
CA ILE A 104 -7.73 16.49 -3.58
C ILE A 104 -6.29 16.68 -3.09
N ARG A 105 -5.96 17.85 -2.52
CA ARG A 105 -4.59 18.16 -2.06
C ARG A 105 -4.07 17.15 -1.04
N LYS A 106 -4.87 16.81 -0.03
CA LYS A 106 -4.50 15.79 0.97
C LYS A 106 -4.30 14.40 0.36
N MET A 107 -5.07 14.04 -0.67
CA MET A 107 -4.85 12.77 -1.36
C MET A 107 -3.53 12.77 -2.15
N GLN A 108 -3.17 13.89 -2.76
CA GLN A 108 -1.88 14.04 -3.44
C GLN A 108 -0.71 14.00 -2.45
N GLU A 109 -0.84 14.65 -1.29
CA GLU A 109 0.12 14.56 -0.19
C GLU A 109 0.27 13.11 0.30
N TYR A 110 -0.83 12.38 0.44
CA TYR A 110 -0.81 10.96 0.77
C TYR A 110 -0.09 10.11 -0.29
N MET A 111 -0.37 10.34 -1.58
CA MET A 111 0.32 9.64 -2.67
C MET A 111 1.83 9.87 -2.64
N PHE A 112 2.26 11.11 -2.39
CA PHE A 112 3.68 11.43 -2.24
C PHE A 112 4.29 10.73 -1.02
N ALA A 113 3.59 10.75 0.12
CA ALA A 113 4.04 10.09 1.34
C ALA A 113 4.17 8.57 1.18
N ILE A 114 3.24 7.91 0.48
CA ILE A 114 3.35 6.47 0.15
C ILE A 114 4.52 6.20 -0.78
N GLY A 115 4.78 7.07 -1.76
CA GLY A 115 5.98 6.97 -2.59
C GLY A 115 7.26 6.99 -1.76
N LEU A 116 7.38 7.98 -0.87
CA LEU A 116 8.58 8.23 -0.08
C LEU A 116 8.80 7.22 1.04
N PHE A 117 7.78 6.94 1.84
CA PHE A 117 7.92 6.14 3.06
C PHE A 117 7.61 4.66 2.84
N ALA A 118 6.91 4.28 1.77
CA ALA A 118 6.59 2.87 1.52
C ALA A 118 7.32 2.30 0.31
N LEU A 119 7.13 2.90 -0.88
CA LEU A 119 7.71 2.34 -2.11
C LEU A 119 9.23 2.47 -2.18
N LEU A 120 9.81 3.63 -1.80
CA LEU A 120 11.26 3.80 -1.84
C LEU A 120 12.01 2.85 -0.90
N PRO A 121 11.61 2.66 0.38
CA PRO A 121 12.26 1.66 1.23
C PRO A 121 12.13 0.23 0.70
N LEU A 122 10.98 -0.14 0.10
CA LEU A 122 10.83 -1.45 -0.54
C LEU A 122 11.74 -1.60 -1.76
N LEU A 123 11.90 -0.54 -2.56
CA LEU A 123 12.81 -0.54 -3.71
C LEU A 123 14.26 -0.68 -3.25
N TYR A 124 14.64 0.05 -2.20
CA TYR A 124 15.95 -0.10 -1.57
C TYR A 124 16.18 -1.54 -1.09
N CYS A 125 15.23 -2.12 -0.33
CA CYS A 125 15.30 -3.49 0.14
C CYS A 125 15.46 -4.50 -1.00
N PHE A 126 14.63 -4.38 -2.05
CA PHE A 126 14.70 -5.26 -3.21
C PHE A 126 16.07 -5.23 -3.89
N ILE A 127 16.63 -4.03 -4.10
CA ILE A 127 17.96 -3.87 -4.71
C ILE A 127 19.06 -4.37 -3.77
N TYR A 128 18.96 -4.07 -2.47
CA TYR A 128 19.95 -4.42 -1.46
C TYR A 128 20.16 -5.94 -1.39
N TYR A 129 19.07 -6.72 -1.40
CA TYR A 129 19.13 -8.18 -1.34
C TYR A 129 19.15 -8.88 -2.71
N PHE A 130 19.26 -8.13 -3.81
CA PHE A 130 19.19 -8.71 -5.14
C PHE A 130 20.36 -9.67 -5.40
N GLY A 131 21.56 -9.35 -4.92
CA GLY A 131 22.76 -10.19 -5.06
C GLY A 131 22.54 -11.58 -4.45
N ASP A 132 22.23 -11.62 -3.16
CA ASP A 132 21.96 -12.85 -2.39
C ASP A 132 20.88 -13.72 -3.06
N VAL A 133 19.79 -13.09 -3.53
CA VAL A 133 18.70 -13.82 -4.19
C VAL A 133 19.12 -14.33 -5.57
N TRP A 134 19.87 -13.53 -6.32
CA TRP A 134 20.36 -13.95 -7.62
C TRP A 134 21.34 -15.13 -7.49
N GLU A 135 22.26 -15.06 -6.54
CA GLU A 135 23.19 -16.14 -6.23
C GLU A 135 22.43 -17.39 -5.80
N TYR A 136 21.49 -17.27 -4.85
CA TYR A 136 20.64 -18.39 -4.43
C TYR A 136 19.91 -19.08 -5.59
N LEU A 137 19.34 -18.30 -6.51
CA LEU A 137 18.57 -18.82 -7.64
C LEU A 137 19.43 -19.42 -8.76
N THR A 138 20.73 -19.13 -8.78
CA THR A 138 21.67 -19.60 -9.80
C THR A 138 22.70 -20.59 -9.25
N LEU A 139 22.63 -20.90 -7.96
CA LEU A 139 23.49 -21.84 -7.29
C LEU A 139 23.32 -23.26 -7.84
N ASP A 140 24.43 -23.98 -7.98
CA ASP A 140 24.41 -25.40 -8.34
C ASP A 140 23.87 -26.22 -7.15
N GLU A 141 23.00 -27.19 -7.41
CA GLU A 141 22.36 -28.03 -6.39
C GLU A 141 23.37 -28.82 -5.52
N ASN A 142 24.62 -28.97 -5.99
CA ASN A 142 25.67 -29.68 -5.26
C ASN A 142 26.47 -28.79 -4.30
N ILE A 143 26.24 -27.47 -4.28
CA ILE A 143 26.94 -26.53 -3.40
C ILE A 143 26.08 -26.29 -2.17
N ASP A 144 26.67 -26.48 -0.98
CA ASP A 144 25.98 -26.19 0.27
C ASP A 144 25.84 -24.67 0.48
N LEU A 145 24.69 -24.22 0.96
CA LEU A 145 24.42 -22.79 1.18
C LEU A 145 25.40 -22.16 2.18
N GLU A 146 25.90 -22.94 3.12
CA GLU A 146 26.90 -22.50 4.11
C GLU A 146 28.26 -22.18 3.48
N GLU A 147 28.53 -22.65 2.26
CA GLU A 147 29.75 -22.35 1.51
C GLU A 147 29.65 -21.06 0.68
N THR A 148 28.49 -20.41 0.68
CA THR A 148 28.21 -19.18 -0.08
C THR A 148 28.32 -17.92 0.78
N GLU A 149 28.38 -16.74 0.15
CA GLU A 149 28.35 -15.45 0.87
C GLU A 149 26.91 -14.99 1.18
N ILE A 150 25.89 -15.81 0.88
CA ILE A 150 24.48 -15.51 1.09
C ILE A 150 24.18 -15.36 2.58
N PHE A 151 23.52 -14.26 2.96
CA PHE A 151 23.09 -14.10 4.34
C PHE A 151 21.89 -14.99 4.67
N LEU A 152 22.07 -15.90 5.63
CA LEU A 152 21.05 -16.87 6.07
C LEU A 152 20.42 -16.46 7.40
N TRP A 153 19.11 -16.70 7.53
CA TRP A 153 18.39 -16.66 8.81
C TRP A 153 17.70 -17.99 9.04
N ARG A 154 18.08 -18.71 10.11
CA ARG A 154 17.57 -20.06 10.43
C ARG A 154 17.69 -21.04 9.24
N GLY A 155 18.80 -20.97 8.51
CA GLY A 155 19.06 -21.82 7.34
C GLY A 155 18.29 -21.43 6.06
N MET A 156 17.53 -20.32 6.08
CA MET A 156 16.85 -19.80 4.89
C MET A 156 17.56 -18.56 4.34
N PRO A 157 17.65 -18.38 3.01
CA PRO A 157 18.16 -17.15 2.41
C PRO A 157 17.33 -15.95 2.82
N TYR A 158 17.91 -15.06 3.61
CA TYR A 158 17.18 -13.94 4.19
C TYR A 158 16.67 -12.98 3.14
N GLY A 159 17.46 -12.74 2.08
CA GLY A 159 17.08 -11.92 0.95
C GLY A 159 15.82 -12.42 0.22
N LEU A 160 15.58 -13.74 0.20
CA LEU A 160 14.41 -14.34 -0.43
C LEU A 160 13.12 -14.03 0.35
N LEU A 161 13.19 -14.10 1.69
CA LEU A 161 12.09 -13.72 2.57
C LEU A 161 11.73 -12.23 2.38
N TRP A 162 12.74 -11.38 2.24
CA TRP A 162 12.53 -9.97 1.93
C TRP A 162 11.93 -9.73 0.55
N HIS A 163 12.35 -10.49 -0.47
CA HIS A 163 11.73 -10.40 -1.79
C HIS A 163 10.25 -10.77 -1.74
N ALA A 164 9.87 -11.82 -1.01
CA ALA A 164 8.46 -12.18 -0.80
C ALA A 164 7.67 -11.03 -0.15
N PHE A 165 8.21 -10.43 0.91
CA PHE A 165 7.62 -9.24 1.55
C PHE A 165 7.48 -8.08 0.56
N CYS A 166 8.53 -7.76 -0.19
CA CYS A 166 8.56 -6.70 -1.20
C CYS A 166 7.52 -6.92 -2.31
N PHE A 167 7.33 -8.14 -2.82
CA PHE A 167 6.33 -8.43 -3.84
C PHE A 167 4.91 -8.11 -3.35
N VAL A 168 4.57 -8.48 -2.12
CA VAL A 168 3.26 -8.16 -1.53
C VAL A 168 3.15 -6.66 -1.27
N GLY A 169 4.20 -6.04 -0.74
CA GLY A 169 4.27 -4.60 -0.49
C GLY A 169 4.07 -3.77 -1.76
N PHE A 170 4.80 -4.06 -2.84
CA PHE A 170 4.66 -3.38 -4.13
C PHE A 170 3.25 -3.48 -4.70
N GLN A 171 2.61 -4.64 -4.58
CA GLN A 171 1.21 -4.80 -5.01
C GLN A 171 0.27 -3.89 -4.21
N ILE A 172 0.36 -3.93 -2.88
CA ILE A 172 -0.51 -3.13 -2.00
C ILE A 172 -0.31 -1.64 -2.27
N HIS A 173 0.93 -1.15 -2.33
CA HIS A 173 1.22 0.27 -2.52
C HIS A 173 0.98 0.72 -3.97
N GLY A 174 1.22 -0.13 -4.96
CA GLY A 174 0.87 0.11 -6.35
C GLY A 174 -0.63 0.31 -6.53
N PHE A 175 -1.46 -0.58 -5.96
CA PHE A 175 -2.91 -0.41 -5.95
C PHE A 175 -3.37 0.80 -5.13
N THR A 176 -2.70 1.11 -4.02
CA THR A 176 -2.95 2.32 -3.22
C THR A 176 -2.81 3.58 -4.07
N LEU A 177 -1.71 3.70 -4.83
CA LEU A 177 -1.49 4.83 -5.74
C LEU A 177 -2.50 4.86 -6.87
N TYR A 178 -2.78 3.71 -7.48
CA TYR A 178 -3.75 3.59 -8.57
C TYR A 178 -5.16 4.05 -8.15
N PHE A 179 -5.67 3.56 -7.02
CA PHE A 179 -6.99 3.96 -6.52
C PHE A 179 -7.00 5.43 -6.06
N SER A 180 -5.93 5.91 -5.45
CA SER A 180 -5.79 7.33 -5.06
C SER A 180 -5.81 8.26 -6.27
N TYR A 181 -5.11 7.89 -7.35
CA TYR A 181 -5.11 8.64 -8.62
C TYR A 181 -6.52 8.69 -9.23
N ASN A 182 -7.23 7.57 -9.27
CA ASN A 182 -8.60 7.51 -9.76
C ASN A 182 -9.55 8.39 -8.92
N LEU A 183 -9.36 8.45 -7.60
CA LEU A 183 -10.12 9.35 -6.73
C LEU A 183 -9.85 10.82 -7.06
N VAL A 184 -8.59 11.21 -7.22
CA VAL A 184 -8.21 12.58 -7.60
C VAL A 184 -8.85 12.96 -8.94
N LYS A 185 -8.80 12.07 -9.94
CA LYS A 185 -9.43 12.28 -11.25
C LYS A 185 -10.94 12.47 -11.13
N ALA A 186 -11.62 11.60 -10.38
CA ALA A 186 -13.08 11.68 -10.18
C ALA A 186 -13.50 12.97 -9.45
N TRP A 187 -12.76 13.38 -8.42
CA TRP A 187 -13.07 14.60 -7.66
C TRP A 187 -12.82 15.87 -8.47
N LYS A 188 -11.74 15.92 -9.26
CA LYS A 188 -11.48 17.04 -10.18
C LYS A 188 -12.59 17.17 -11.22
N ALA A 189 -13.02 16.07 -11.83
CA ALA A 189 -14.11 16.07 -12.80
C ALA A 189 -15.42 16.60 -12.20
N ARG A 190 -15.74 16.22 -10.95
CA ARG A 190 -16.92 16.73 -10.24
C ARG A 190 -16.83 18.23 -9.96
N THR A 191 -15.66 18.72 -9.53
CA THR A 191 -15.46 20.16 -9.28
C THR A 191 -15.56 20.96 -10.58
N ALA A 192 -15.02 20.46 -11.68
CA ALA A 192 -15.15 21.09 -12.99
C ALA A 192 -16.62 21.16 -13.44
N ALA A 193 -17.36 20.05 -13.35
CA ALA A 193 -18.78 20.02 -13.72
C ALA A 193 -19.62 21.05 -12.95
N ARG A 194 -19.34 21.26 -11.65
CA ARG A 194 -20.03 22.28 -10.83
C ARG A 194 -19.73 23.73 -11.23
N LYS A 195 -18.60 23.99 -11.89
CA LYS A 195 -18.20 25.36 -12.29
C LYS A 195 -18.93 25.83 -13.56
N TYR A 196 -19.46 24.89 -14.34
CA TYR A 196 -20.25 25.15 -15.55
C TYR A 196 -21.77 25.09 -15.31
N GLN A 197 -22.19 24.94 -14.04
CA GLN A 197 -23.57 25.12 -13.59
C GLN A 197 -23.73 26.53 -13.05
#